data_AF-A0A7S1SC80-F1
#
_entry.id   AF-A0A7S1SC80-F1
#
_cell.length_a   1.000
_cell.length_b   1.000
_cell.length_c   1.000
_cell.angle_alpha   90.00
_cell.angle_beta   90.00
_cell.angle_gamma   90.00
#
_symmetry.space_group_name_H-M   'P 1'
#
loop_
_entity.id
_entity.type
_entity.pdbx_description
1 polymer ?
#
loop_
_entity_poly.entity_id
_entity_poly.type
_entity_poly.pdbx_seq_one_letter_code
_entity_poly.pdbx_strand_id
1 'polypeptide(L)'
;ARQIFLNTPLISAEVEKLGELHKALREEALVTEQGVEEFPPYVGIHALRLLQQRKFNVKKTLELILVHLEERARRLPIAEKDVLHDLKSGFMYWHGRDRKCRPCLVIRIENMGDMNKNKERAVRLVIFVLEYALRFAMAPGRVENWVVILDLANASKVVSMLHIANLAATAKVIATTLESVYCGRMVWMKILNMPSIMRRVIESCIPTEKKKKVQFVANIQAELLEQFEPNQLEARYGGTQPDLSPASTYPFHFFPGASPGSAAERQQASLHGVTNRPFHEGRLWDTSLPHASRLWMDIMQHSSLAPAAAQALSAMNGGDPVEPCRDVTTFLRLVKERESV
;
A
#
# COMPACT_ATOMS: atom_id res chain seq x y z
N ALA A 1 16.24 1.01 0.51
CA ALA A 1 15.15 0.13 0.05
C ALA A 1 14.17 0.96 -0.75
N ARG A 2 13.93 0.58 -2.01
CA ARG A 2 12.99 1.19 -2.94
C ARG A 2 11.58 1.24 -2.34
N GLN A 3 10.86 2.33 -2.59
CA GLN A 3 9.49 2.56 -2.11
C GLN A 3 8.47 2.61 -3.27
N ILE A 4 8.88 3.14 -4.42
CA ILE A 4 8.11 3.24 -5.66
C ILE A 4 8.68 2.26 -6.68
N PHE A 5 7.90 1.32 -7.19
CA PHE A 5 8.36 0.18 -7.99
C PHE A 5 7.83 0.20 -9.43
N LEU A 6 6.66 0.78 -9.63
CA LEU A 6 5.92 0.71 -10.87
C LEU A 6 6.12 1.98 -11.69
N ASN A 7 6.06 1.90 -13.02
CA ASN A 7 6.10 3.04 -13.93
C ASN A 7 7.34 3.92 -13.75
N THR A 8 8.48 3.33 -13.40
CA THR A 8 9.74 4.03 -13.18
C THR A 8 10.91 3.09 -13.52
N PRO A 9 12.04 3.61 -14.04
CA PRO A 9 13.18 2.78 -14.38
C PRO A 9 13.73 2.01 -13.17
N LEU A 10 14.19 0.80 -13.46
CA LEU A 10 14.89 -0.07 -12.52
C LEU A 10 16.40 0.15 -12.64
N ILE A 11 17.13 0.00 -11.53
CA ILE A 11 18.60 0.04 -11.58
C ILE A 11 19.15 -1.29 -12.08
N SER A 12 20.38 -1.32 -12.61
CA SER A 12 20.97 -2.54 -13.19
C SER A 12 20.94 -3.75 -12.26
N ALA A 13 21.24 -3.56 -10.96
CA ALA A 13 21.19 -4.63 -9.98
C ALA A 13 19.76 -5.19 -9.73
N GLU A 14 18.73 -4.36 -9.89
CA GLU A 14 17.33 -4.82 -9.78
C GLU A 14 16.93 -5.63 -11.02
N VAL A 15 17.35 -5.18 -12.20
CA VAL A 15 17.13 -5.89 -13.48
C VAL A 15 17.83 -7.25 -13.49
N GLU A 16 19.10 -7.29 -13.04
CA GLU A 16 19.86 -8.54 -12.92
C GLU A 16 19.13 -9.56 -12.03
N LYS A 17 18.62 -9.12 -10.88
CA LYS A 17 17.90 -10.00 -9.95
C LYS A 17 16.52 -10.44 -10.45
N LEU A 18 15.85 -9.64 -11.27
CA LEU A 18 14.65 -10.09 -11.97
C LEU A 18 14.98 -11.16 -13.00
N GLY A 19 16.08 -11.01 -13.76
CA GLY A 19 16.56 -12.04 -14.69
C GLY A 19 16.90 -13.36 -14.01
N GLU A 20 17.60 -13.31 -12.87
CA GLU A 20 17.83 -14.50 -12.05
C GLU A 20 16.52 -15.16 -11.56
N LEU A 21 15.54 -14.35 -11.18
CA LEU A 21 14.24 -14.84 -10.71
C LEU A 21 13.44 -15.50 -11.84
N HIS A 22 13.43 -14.91 -13.04
CA HIS A 22 12.82 -15.53 -14.23
C HIS A 22 13.48 -16.87 -14.57
N LYS A 23 14.81 -16.92 -14.55
CA LYS A 23 15.55 -18.17 -14.77
C LYS A 23 15.14 -19.22 -13.74
N ALA A 24 15.03 -18.84 -12.47
CA ALA A 24 14.62 -19.77 -11.43
C ALA A 24 13.17 -20.26 -11.65
N LEU A 25 12.22 -19.38 -11.99
CA LEU A 25 10.84 -19.77 -12.34
C LEU A 25 10.78 -20.80 -13.49
N ARG A 26 11.68 -20.68 -14.46
CA ARG A 26 11.78 -21.65 -15.56
C ARG A 26 12.23 -23.03 -15.09
N GLU A 27 13.09 -23.08 -14.06
CA GLU A 27 13.75 -24.28 -13.56
C GLU A 27 12.94 -25.03 -12.48
N GLU A 28 12.05 -24.33 -11.76
CA GLU A 28 11.23 -24.91 -10.70
C GLU A 28 9.74 -24.94 -11.05
N ALA A 29 9.01 -25.87 -10.43
CA ALA A 29 7.56 -26.00 -10.58
C ALA A 29 6.77 -25.47 -9.37
N LEU A 30 7.42 -24.71 -8.46
CA LEU A 30 6.77 -24.25 -7.23
C LEU A 30 5.70 -23.18 -7.51
N VAL A 31 5.95 -22.31 -8.48
CA VAL A 31 5.13 -21.12 -8.76
C VAL A 31 4.43 -21.21 -10.12
N THR A 32 5.11 -21.77 -11.11
CA THR A 32 4.67 -21.90 -12.51
C THR A 32 4.96 -23.31 -13.00
N GLU A 33 4.36 -23.72 -14.12
CA GLU A 33 4.76 -24.98 -14.78
C GLU A 33 6.23 -24.92 -15.21
N GLN A 34 6.94 -26.05 -15.13
CA GLN A 34 8.34 -26.12 -15.53
C GLN A 34 8.50 -25.69 -16.99
N GLY A 35 9.49 -24.84 -17.27
CA GLY A 35 9.71 -24.27 -18.60
C GLY A 35 8.98 -22.95 -18.84
N VAL A 36 8.06 -22.54 -17.95
CA VAL A 36 7.41 -21.22 -18.01
C VAL A 36 8.24 -20.23 -17.19
N GLU A 37 8.71 -19.18 -17.86
CA GLU A 37 9.48 -18.10 -17.22
C GLU A 37 8.66 -16.85 -16.90
N GLU A 38 7.38 -16.82 -17.29
CA GLU A 38 6.51 -15.68 -17.05
C GLU A 38 5.98 -15.67 -15.61
N PHE A 39 6.01 -14.50 -14.97
CA PHE A 39 5.32 -14.36 -13.69
C PHE A 39 3.82 -14.61 -13.85
N PRO A 40 3.16 -15.27 -12.88
CA PRO A 40 1.71 -15.24 -12.80
C PRO A 40 1.22 -13.79 -12.89
N PRO A 41 0.11 -13.49 -13.62
CA PRO A 41 -0.24 -12.11 -14.00
C PRO A 41 -0.25 -11.09 -12.85
N TYR A 42 -0.71 -11.50 -11.67
CA TYR A 42 -0.74 -10.64 -10.48
C TYR A 42 0.62 -10.50 -9.77
N VAL A 43 1.51 -11.49 -9.90
CA VAL A 43 2.83 -11.50 -9.24
C VAL A 43 3.80 -10.56 -9.93
N GLY A 44 3.71 -10.39 -11.26
CA GLY A 44 4.67 -9.58 -12.02
C GLY A 44 4.85 -8.17 -11.46
N ILE A 45 3.76 -7.49 -11.12
CA ILE A 45 3.78 -6.13 -10.52
C ILE A 45 4.31 -6.10 -9.07
N HIS A 46 4.57 -7.26 -8.47
CA HIS A 46 5.09 -7.40 -7.12
C HIS A 46 6.45 -8.09 -7.06
N ALA A 47 6.95 -8.65 -8.16
CA ALA A 47 8.17 -9.46 -8.19
C ALA A 47 9.36 -8.76 -7.52
N LEU A 48 9.66 -7.51 -7.91
CA LEU A 48 10.76 -6.75 -7.32
C LEU A 48 10.55 -6.42 -5.84
N ARG A 49 9.30 -6.22 -5.42
CA ARG A 49 8.93 -5.96 -4.03
C ARG A 49 9.12 -7.21 -3.16
N LEU A 50 8.82 -8.39 -3.71
CA LEU A 50 9.04 -9.69 -3.07
C LEU A 50 10.55 -10.01 -2.99
N LEU A 51 11.31 -9.74 -4.05
CA LEU A 51 12.78 -9.80 -4.04
C LEU A 51 13.36 -8.93 -2.92
N GLN A 52 12.96 -7.65 -2.86
CA GLN A 52 13.44 -6.73 -1.82
C GLN A 52 13.09 -7.24 -0.41
N GLN A 53 11.88 -7.78 -0.21
CA GLN A 53 11.45 -8.35 1.08
C GLN A 53 12.34 -9.52 1.51
N ARG A 54 12.87 -10.29 0.56
CA ARG A 54 13.79 -11.41 0.80
C ARG A 54 15.26 -11.03 0.64
N LYS A 55 15.59 -9.74 0.70
CA LYS A 55 16.97 -9.22 0.58
C LYS A 55 17.64 -9.72 -0.71
N PHE A 56 16.85 -9.79 -1.79
CA PHE A 56 17.23 -10.28 -3.13
C PHE A 56 17.72 -11.74 -3.16
N ASN A 57 17.30 -12.57 -2.19
CA ASN A 57 17.52 -14.00 -2.26
C ASN A 57 16.44 -14.67 -3.13
N VAL A 58 16.83 -15.15 -4.32
CA VAL A 58 15.92 -15.71 -5.33
C VAL A 58 15.13 -16.90 -4.81
N LYS A 59 15.79 -17.92 -4.25
CA LYS A 59 15.12 -19.12 -3.71
C LYS A 59 14.04 -18.78 -2.67
N LYS A 60 14.38 -17.95 -1.68
CA LYS A 60 13.41 -17.50 -0.66
C LYS A 60 12.30 -16.62 -1.23
N THR A 61 12.54 -16.01 -2.40
CA THR A 61 11.53 -15.21 -3.11
C THR A 61 10.51 -16.10 -3.79
N LEU A 62 10.92 -17.21 -4.40
CA LEU A 62 10.01 -18.20 -4.99
C LEU A 62 9.06 -18.78 -3.93
N GLU A 63 9.61 -19.19 -2.77
CA GLU A 63 8.81 -19.61 -1.61
C GLU A 63 7.80 -18.53 -1.16
N LEU A 64 8.21 -17.25 -1.19
CA LEU A 64 7.31 -16.15 -0.84
C LEU A 64 6.25 -15.88 -1.91
N ILE A 65 6.58 -16.03 -3.20
CA ILE A 65 5.63 -15.90 -4.30
C ILE A 65 4.53 -16.95 -4.16
N LEU A 66 4.88 -18.22 -3.86
CA LEU A 66 3.90 -19.27 -3.63
C LEU A 66 2.95 -18.91 -2.48
N VAL A 67 3.50 -18.51 -1.31
CA VAL A 67 2.68 -18.06 -0.17
C VAL A 67 1.78 -16.88 -0.57
N HIS A 68 2.30 -15.93 -1.34
CA HIS A 68 1.54 -14.78 -1.81
C HIS A 68 0.36 -15.19 -2.70
N LEU A 69 0.57 -16.14 -3.62
CA LEU A 69 -0.47 -16.68 -4.50
C LEU A 69 -1.54 -17.43 -3.71
N GLU A 70 -1.13 -18.34 -2.83
CA GLU A 70 -2.03 -19.13 -1.99
C GLU A 70 -2.91 -18.24 -1.11
N GLU A 71 -2.31 -17.23 -0.46
CA GLU A 71 -3.05 -16.31 0.41
C GLU A 71 -4.08 -15.50 -0.36
N ARG A 72 -3.76 -15.05 -1.57
CA ARG A 72 -4.72 -14.33 -2.42
C ARG A 72 -5.82 -15.23 -2.91
N ALA A 73 -5.49 -16.41 -3.43
CA ALA A 73 -6.47 -17.38 -3.90
C ALA A 73 -7.44 -17.80 -2.78
N ARG A 74 -6.92 -17.97 -1.55
CA ARG A 74 -7.70 -18.38 -0.39
C ARG A 74 -8.65 -17.29 0.12
N ARG A 75 -8.25 -16.03 0.06
CA ARG A 75 -8.94 -14.94 0.79
C ARG A 75 -9.68 -13.95 -0.10
N LEU A 76 -9.39 -13.90 -1.40
CA LEU A 76 -10.02 -12.95 -2.33
C LEU A 76 -10.96 -13.65 -3.32
N PRO A 77 -12.04 -12.98 -3.74
CA PRO A 77 -12.47 -11.64 -3.35
C PRO A 77 -13.16 -11.60 -1.97
N ILE A 78 -13.05 -10.47 -1.27
CA ILE A 78 -13.87 -10.17 -0.07
C ILE A 78 -14.93 -9.16 -0.48
N ALA A 79 -16.22 -9.51 -0.33
CA ALA A 79 -17.30 -8.59 -0.64
C ALA A 79 -17.47 -7.57 0.49
N GLU A 80 -17.75 -6.31 0.15
CA GLU A 80 -17.95 -5.23 1.11
C GLU A 80 -19.02 -5.57 2.17
N LYS A 81 -20.14 -6.16 1.73
CA LYS A 81 -21.23 -6.58 2.61
C LYS A 81 -20.78 -7.51 3.74
N ASP A 82 -19.74 -8.32 3.52
CA ASP A 82 -19.25 -9.31 4.49
C ASP A 82 -18.39 -8.66 5.60
N VAL A 83 -17.93 -7.43 5.39
CA VAL A 83 -17.10 -6.66 6.33
C VAL A 83 -17.70 -5.31 6.70
N LEU A 84 -18.87 -4.94 6.16
CA LEU A 84 -19.48 -3.62 6.34
C LEU A 84 -19.73 -3.25 7.81
N HIS A 85 -20.16 -4.22 8.61
CA HIS A 85 -20.31 -4.01 10.06
C HIS A 85 -18.98 -3.64 10.71
N ASP A 86 -17.89 -4.29 10.31
CA ASP A 86 -16.55 -4.07 10.87
C ASP A 86 -15.95 -2.75 10.37
N LEU A 87 -16.23 -2.37 9.13
CA LEU A 87 -15.87 -1.06 8.57
C LEU A 87 -16.54 0.10 9.32
N LYS A 88 -17.78 -0.10 9.78
CA LYS A 88 -18.57 0.86 10.56
C LYS A 88 -18.33 0.79 12.06
N SER A 89 -17.41 -0.06 12.52
CA SER A 89 -17.02 -0.09 13.94
C SER A 89 -16.03 1.01 14.30
N GLY A 90 -15.40 1.66 13.31
CA GLY A 90 -14.34 2.65 13.53
C GLY A 90 -13.02 2.06 14.02
N PHE A 91 -12.83 0.74 13.92
CA PHE A 91 -11.57 0.08 14.32
C PHE A 91 -10.43 0.41 13.36
N MET A 92 -10.67 0.38 12.05
CA MET A 92 -9.66 0.54 11.02
C MET A 92 -10.24 1.25 9.79
N TYR A 93 -9.66 2.39 9.42
CA TYR A 93 -10.17 3.21 8.32
C TYR A 93 -9.09 4.07 7.67
N TRP A 94 -9.29 4.44 6.41
CA TRP A 94 -8.46 5.44 5.73
C TRP A 94 -9.00 6.85 6.02
N HIS A 95 -8.08 7.76 6.38
CA HIS A 95 -8.40 9.16 6.62
C HIS A 95 -7.26 10.07 6.16
N GLY A 96 -7.52 10.88 5.13
CA GLY A 96 -6.56 11.87 4.63
C GLY A 96 -5.27 11.26 4.07
N ARG A 97 -4.29 12.14 3.83
CA ARG A 97 -2.99 11.82 3.25
C ARG A 97 -1.90 12.66 3.91
N ASP A 98 -0.69 12.11 3.99
CA ASP A 98 0.45 12.90 4.44
C ASP A 98 0.99 13.84 3.34
N ARG A 99 2.00 14.65 3.67
CA ARG A 99 2.63 15.62 2.74
C ARG A 99 3.19 15.01 1.46
N LYS A 100 3.44 13.69 1.45
CA LYS A 100 3.89 12.92 0.28
C LYS A 100 2.73 12.20 -0.41
N CYS A 101 1.50 12.63 -0.14
CA CYS A 101 0.24 12.09 -0.66
C CYS A 101 -0.03 10.63 -0.30
N ARG A 102 0.69 10.05 0.67
CA ARG A 102 0.50 8.65 1.09
C ARG A 102 -0.79 8.57 1.92
N PRO A 103 -1.71 7.65 1.60
CA PRO A 103 -2.93 7.48 2.39
C PRO A 103 -2.59 7.06 3.81
N CYS A 104 -3.32 7.60 4.79
CA CYS A 104 -3.12 7.31 6.20
C CYS A 104 -4.16 6.30 6.70
N LEU A 105 -3.67 5.15 7.15
CA LEU A 105 -4.48 4.14 7.81
C LEU A 105 -4.55 4.47 9.31
N VAL A 106 -5.74 4.75 9.81
CA VAL A 106 -5.99 4.94 11.23
C VAL A 106 -6.51 3.63 11.82
N ILE A 107 -5.90 3.19 12.92
CA ILE A 107 -6.31 2.02 13.70
C ILE A 107 -6.58 2.46 15.12
N ARG A 108 -7.83 2.36 15.58
CA ARG A 108 -8.26 2.76 16.93
C ARG A 108 -8.60 1.54 17.77
N ILE A 109 -7.74 1.18 18.72
CA ILE A 109 -7.88 -0.04 19.51
C ILE A 109 -9.15 -0.04 20.38
N GLU A 110 -9.60 1.12 20.85
CA GLU A 110 -10.87 1.22 21.60
C GLU A 110 -12.09 0.71 20.81
N ASN A 111 -12.02 0.74 19.48
CA ASN A 111 -13.11 0.33 18.60
C ASN A 111 -12.97 -1.12 18.08
N MET A 112 -11.96 -1.85 18.56
CA MET A 112 -11.68 -3.22 18.11
C MET A 112 -12.80 -4.21 18.43
N GLY A 113 -13.61 -3.95 19.47
CA GLY A 113 -14.66 -4.86 19.93
C GLY A 113 -14.13 -6.28 20.13
N ASP A 114 -14.87 -7.27 19.63
CA ASP A 114 -14.53 -8.69 19.74
C ASP A 114 -13.60 -9.21 18.63
N MET A 115 -13.00 -8.35 17.81
CA MET A 115 -12.11 -8.79 16.72
C MET A 115 -10.87 -9.54 17.23
N ASN A 116 -10.41 -9.28 18.45
CA ASN A 116 -9.32 -10.04 19.09
C ASN A 116 -9.69 -11.49 19.44
N LYS A 117 -10.98 -11.85 19.43
CA LYS A 117 -11.47 -13.22 19.64
C LYS A 117 -11.58 -14.01 18.35
N ASN A 118 -11.65 -13.33 17.20
CA ASN A 118 -11.76 -13.96 15.88
C ASN A 118 -10.69 -13.43 14.92
N LYS A 119 -9.56 -14.14 14.86
CA LYS A 119 -8.39 -13.78 14.06
C LYS A 119 -8.71 -13.66 12.57
N GLU A 120 -9.52 -14.57 12.03
CA GLU A 120 -9.84 -14.58 10.60
C GLU A 120 -10.77 -13.40 10.23
N ARG A 121 -11.71 -13.03 11.11
CA ARG A 121 -12.49 -11.79 10.96
C ARG A 121 -11.58 -10.56 10.89
N ALA A 122 -10.60 -10.45 11.80
CA ALA A 122 -9.64 -9.35 11.82
C ALA A 122 -8.80 -9.28 10.54
N VAL A 123 -8.30 -10.41 10.09
CA VAL A 123 -7.57 -10.54 8.84
C VAL A 123 -8.40 -10.13 7.63
N ARG A 124 -9.65 -10.60 7.53
CA ARG A 124 -10.53 -10.27 6.38
C ARG A 124 -10.77 -8.77 6.28
N LEU A 125 -11.01 -8.11 7.41
CA LEU A 125 -11.12 -6.65 7.45
C LEU A 125 -9.83 -5.99 6.96
N VAL A 126 -8.67 -6.38 7.51
CA VAL A 126 -7.36 -5.82 7.10
C VAL A 126 -7.16 -5.95 5.59
N ILE A 127 -7.38 -7.14 5.03
CA ILE A 127 -7.22 -7.39 3.60
C ILE A 127 -8.15 -6.50 2.79
N PHE A 128 -9.43 -6.42 3.15
CA PHE A 128 -10.38 -5.54 2.46
C PHE A 128 -9.92 -4.07 2.47
N VAL A 129 -9.52 -3.56 3.64
CA VAL A 129 -9.06 -2.18 3.79
C VAL A 129 -7.79 -1.93 2.96
N LEU A 130 -6.85 -2.86 2.92
CA LEU A 130 -5.62 -2.71 2.14
C LEU A 130 -5.85 -2.85 0.63
N GLU A 131 -6.66 -3.80 0.17
CA GLU A 131 -7.03 -3.92 -1.26
C GLU A 131 -7.76 -2.66 -1.75
N TYR A 132 -8.60 -2.05 -0.91
CA TYR A 132 -9.19 -0.74 -1.23
C TYR A 132 -8.11 0.31 -1.50
N ALA A 133 -7.08 0.41 -0.65
CA ALA A 133 -6.02 1.38 -0.87
C ALA A 133 -5.19 1.09 -2.12
N LEU A 134 -4.87 -0.18 -2.39
CA LEU A 134 -4.17 -0.57 -3.62
C LEU A 134 -4.94 -0.13 -4.86
N ARG A 135 -6.27 -0.25 -4.84
CA ARG A 135 -7.13 0.03 -5.99
C ARG A 135 -7.53 1.49 -6.14
N PHE A 136 -7.70 2.22 -5.03
CA PHE A 136 -8.36 3.54 -5.06
C PHE A 136 -7.58 4.65 -4.34
N ALA A 137 -6.64 4.32 -3.45
CA ALA A 137 -5.92 5.33 -2.66
C ALA A 137 -4.47 5.54 -3.11
N MET A 138 -3.96 4.73 -4.03
CA MET A 138 -2.60 4.77 -4.54
C MET A 138 -2.52 5.25 -6.00
N ALA A 139 -1.33 5.61 -6.42
CA ALA A 139 -1.01 5.98 -7.79
C ALA A 139 0.33 5.33 -8.19
N PRO A 140 0.34 4.30 -9.05
CA PRO A 140 1.57 3.62 -9.47
C PRO A 140 2.64 4.60 -9.98
N GLY A 141 3.89 4.43 -9.55
CA GLY A 141 5.00 5.33 -9.91
C GLY A 141 5.05 6.66 -9.18
N ARG A 142 4.09 6.94 -8.28
CA ARG A 142 4.06 8.19 -7.49
C ARG A 142 3.83 7.91 -6.01
N VAL A 143 2.77 7.17 -5.69
CA VAL A 143 2.35 6.83 -4.34
C VAL A 143 1.98 5.36 -4.29
N GLU A 144 2.90 4.51 -3.79
CA GLU A 144 2.70 3.06 -3.67
C GLU A 144 2.74 2.54 -2.23
N ASN A 145 2.73 3.47 -1.29
CA ASN A 145 2.95 3.22 0.13
C ASN A 145 1.90 3.94 0.95
N TRP A 146 1.68 3.45 2.16
CA TRP A 146 0.83 4.08 3.17
C TRP A 146 1.61 4.37 4.44
N VAL A 147 0.97 5.17 5.29
CA VAL A 147 1.40 5.46 6.64
C VAL A 147 0.33 5.01 7.63
N VAL A 148 0.72 4.74 8.88
CA VAL A 148 -0.21 4.18 9.87
C VAL A 148 -0.20 5.01 11.14
N ILE A 149 -1.38 5.40 11.60
CA ILE A 149 -1.62 5.89 12.96
C ILE A 149 -2.26 4.75 13.74
N LEU A 150 -1.57 4.25 14.77
CA LEU A 150 -2.11 3.30 15.72
C LEU A 150 -2.41 4.03 17.03
N ASP A 151 -3.70 4.26 17.28
CA ASP A 151 -4.19 4.96 18.46
C ASP A 151 -4.62 3.97 19.54
N LEU A 152 -3.95 4.09 20.69
CA LEU A 152 -4.19 3.26 21.88
C LEU A 152 -5.00 3.97 22.97
N ALA A 153 -5.61 5.11 22.64
CA ALA A 153 -6.56 5.77 23.54
C ALA A 153 -7.61 4.75 24.01
N ASN A 154 -7.89 4.76 25.33
CA ASN A 154 -8.82 3.85 25.98
C ASN A 154 -8.56 2.33 25.78
N ALA A 155 -7.39 1.92 25.26
CA ALA A 155 -7.12 0.51 24.99
C ALA A 155 -7.22 -0.39 26.24
N SER A 156 -6.85 0.12 27.42
CA SER A 156 -6.96 -0.62 28.70
C SER A 156 -8.39 -0.89 29.13
N LYS A 157 -9.39 -0.16 28.61
CA LYS A 157 -10.81 -0.42 28.89
C LYS A 157 -11.36 -1.59 28.07
N VAL A 158 -10.78 -1.83 26.90
CA VAL A 158 -11.29 -2.81 25.92
C VAL A 158 -10.43 -4.07 25.88
N VAL A 159 -9.16 -3.95 26.24
CA VAL A 159 -8.20 -5.06 26.30
C VAL A 159 -7.88 -5.39 27.75
N SER A 160 -8.50 -6.45 28.26
CA SER A 160 -8.13 -7.05 29.54
C SER A 160 -6.73 -7.67 29.45
N MET A 161 -5.93 -7.53 30.51
CA MET A 161 -4.63 -8.20 30.66
C MET A 161 -4.73 -9.73 30.50
N LEU A 162 -5.87 -10.32 30.86
CA LEU A 162 -6.13 -11.76 30.67
C LEU A 162 -6.21 -12.17 29.20
N HIS A 163 -6.61 -11.25 28.31
CA HIS A 163 -6.78 -11.50 26.87
C HIS A 163 -5.64 -10.95 26.02
N ILE A 164 -4.57 -10.46 26.66
CA ILE A 164 -3.44 -9.81 25.97
C ILE A 164 -2.71 -10.80 25.03
N ALA A 165 -2.68 -12.08 25.38
CA ALA A 165 -2.12 -13.14 24.55
C ALA A 165 -2.92 -13.33 23.24
N ASN A 166 -4.25 -13.24 23.29
CA ASN A 166 -5.10 -13.34 22.11
C ASN A 166 -4.92 -12.14 21.18
N LEU A 167 -4.79 -10.93 21.76
CA LEU A 167 -4.45 -9.73 21.01
C LEU A 167 -3.08 -9.87 20.33
N ALA A 168 -2.05 -10.30 21.05
CA ALA A 168 -0.72 -10.53 20.49
C ALA A 168 -0.73 -11.59 19.37
N ALA A 169 -1.49 -12.67 19.55
CA ALA A 169 -1.65 -13.71 18.52
C ALA A 169 -2.36 -13.17 17.27
N THR A 170 -3.41 -12.35 17.44
CA THR A 170 -4.12 -11.70 16.33
C THR A 170 -3.19 -10.72 15.60
N ALA A 171 -2.47 -9.87 16.33
CA ALA A 171 -1.49 -8.95 15.79
C ALA A 171 -0.39 -9.67 15.01
N LYS A 172 0.08 -10.83 15.51
CA LYS A 172 1.08 -11.67 14.82
C LYS A 172 0.56 -12.17 13.46
N VAL A 173 -0.67 -12.68 13.40
CA VAL A 173 -1.28 -13.15 12.13
C VAL A 173 -1.44 -12.01 11.13
N ILE A 174 -1.88 -10.83 11.59
CA ILE A 174 -1.96 -9.62 10.76
C ILE A 174 -0.57 -9.23 10.26
N ALA A 175 0.44 -9.19 11.15
CA ALA A 175 1.81 -8.86 10.77
C ALA A 175 2.38 -9.84 9.74
N THR A 176 2.14 -11.14 9.88
CA THR A 176 2.52 -12.15 8.89
C THR A 176 1.83 -11.93 7.55
N THR A 177 0.54 -11.59 7.54
CA THR A 177 -0.20 -11.25 6.32
C THR A 177 0.39 -10.01 5.64
N LEU A 178 0.75 -8.97 6.42
CA LEU A 178 1.40 -7.77 5.91
C LEU A 178 2.80 -8.05 5.34
N GLU A 179 3.55 -9.00 5.91
CA GLU A 179 4.90 -9.37 5.47
C GLU A 179 4.93 -10.27 4.23
N SER A 180 3.90 -11.08 4.03
CA SER A 180 3.81 -12.02 2.92
C SER A 180 3.07 -11.45 1.72
N VAL A 181 1.96 -10.74 1.96
CA VAL A 181 1.07 -10.25 0.90
C VAL A 181 1.27 -8.76 0.61
N TYR A 182 1.48 -7.94 1.63
CA TYR A 182 1.52 -6.48 1.50
C TYR A 182 2.91 -5.86 1.77
N CYS A 183 3.95 -6.63 1.47
CA CYS A 183 5.32 -6.30 1.88
C CYS A 183 5.83 -4.98 1.28
N GLY A 184 6.67 -4.27 2.04
CA GLY A 184 7.31 -3.03 1.56
C GLY A 184 6.37 -1.84 1.31
N ARG A 185 5.10 -1.88 1.73
CA ARG A 185 4.14 -0.79 1.51
C ARG A 185 3.99 0.18 2.68
N MET A 186 4.21 -0.26 3.92
CA MET A 186 4.21 0.64 5.08
C MET A 186 5.52 1.43 5.17
N VAL A 187 5.44 2.76 5.11
CA VAL A 187 6.61 3.63 5.28
C VAL A 187 6.95 3.76 6.76
N TRP A 188 5.97 4.16 7.56
CA TRP A 188 6.11 4.35 9.00
C TRP A 188 4.78 4.06 9.70
N MET A 189 4.88 3.83 11.01
CA MET A 189 3.77 3.70 11.95
C MET A 189 4.04 4.61 13.16
N LYS A 190 3.11 5.49 13.48
CA LYS A 190 3.12 6.29 14.71
C LYS A 190 2.14 5.67 15.69
N ILE A 191 2.62 5.30 16.88
CA ILE A 191 1.82 4.73 17.95
C ILE A 191 1.53 5.85 18.96
N LEU A 192 0.26 6.15 19.14
CA LEU A 192 -0.22 7.25 19.97
C LEU A 192 -0.83 6.71 21.28
N ASN A 193 -0.93 7.58 22.29
CA ASN A 193 -1.67 7.31 23.52
C ASN A 193 -1.29 5.98 24.23
N MET A 194 -0.01 5.60 24.17
CA MET A 194 0.50 4.32 24.68
C MET A 194 0.31 4.20 26.21
N PRO A 195 -0.48 3.22 26.70
CA PRO A 195 -0.54 2.93 28.13
C PRO A 195 0.77 2.29 28.59
N SER A 196 1.35 2.79 29.68
CA SER A 196 2.64 2.30 30.21
C SER A 196 2.66 0.78 30.44
N ILE A 197 1.53 0.20 30.85
CA ILE A 197 1.38 -1.25 31.10
C ILE A 197 1.45 -2.11 29.82
N MET A 198 1.09 -1.56 28.66
CA MET A 198 1.06 -2.29 27.38
C MET A 198 2.36 -2.16 26.58
N ARG A 199 3.24 -1.22 26.94
CA ARG A 199 4.46 -0.90 26.18
C ARG A 199 5.30 -2.15 25.88
N ARG A 200 5.63 -2.97 26.88
CA ARG A 200 6.48 -4.16 26.70
C ARG A 200 5.88 -5.20 25.75
N VAL A 201 4.56 -5.37 25.78
CA VAL A 201 3.85 -6.32 24.90
C VAL A 201 3.88 -5.83 23.46
N ILE A 202 3.63 -4.54 23.25
CA ILE A 202 3.62 -3.98 21.90
C ILE A 202 5.05 -3.95 21.32
N GLU A 203 6.04 -3.58 22.13
CA GLU A 203 7.46 -3.63 21.74
C GLU A 203 7.94 -5.03 21.36
N SER A 204 7.46 -6.10 22.03
CA SER A 204 7.83 -7.48 21.70
C SER A 204 7.19 -7.99 20.40
N CYS A 205 6.07 -7.41 19.98
CA CYS A 205 5.41 -7.75 18.73
C CYS A 205 6.03 -7.08 17.50
N ILE A 206 6.90 -6.09 17.68
CA ILE A 206 7.55 -5.36 16.59
C ILE A 206 8.85 -6.06 16.20
N PRO A 207 8.97 -6.62 14.99
CA PRO A 207 10.22 -7.22 14.53
C PRO A 207 11.37 -6.21 14.57
N THR A 208 12.56 -6.65 14.98
CA THR A 208 13.74 -5.78 15.16
C THR A 208 14.05 -4.94 13.92
N GLU A 209 13.93 -5.53 12.72
CA GLU A 209 14.19 -4.86 11.44
C GLU A 209 13.18 -3.74 11.13
N LYS A 210 12.00 -3.79 11.74
CA LYS A 210 10.92 -2.81 11.57
C LYS A 210 10.92 -1.71 12.62
N LYS A 211 11.72 -1.81 13.69
CA LYS A 211 11.77 -0.81 14.77
C LYS A 211 12.07 0.60 14.27
N LYS A 212 12.86 0.76 13.20
CA LYS A 212 13.15 2.08 12.59
C LYS A 212 11.90 2.75 11.98
N LYS A 213 10.88 1.98 11.63
CA LYS A 213 9.63 2.47 11.02
C LYS A 213 8.53 2.71 12.05
N VAL A 214 8.65 2.19 13.26
CA VAL A 214 7.62 2.27 14.31
C VAL A 214 8.08 3.23 15.39
N GLN A 215 7.29 4.24 15.69
CA GLN A 215 7.66 5.29 16.64
C GLN A 215 6.53 5.50 17.65
N PHE A 216 6.90 5.54 18.93
CA PHE A 216 5.98 5.89 20.02
C PHE A 216 6.01 7.40 20.18
N VAL A 217 4.85 8.03 20.04
CA VAL A 217 4.75 9.49 20.00
C VAL A 217 4.38 10.03 21.38
N ALA A 218 5.17 10.98 21.87
CA ALA A 218 4.90 11.70 23.11
C ALA A 218 4.07 12.97 22.86
N ASN A 219 4.51 13.82 21.92
CA ASN A 219 3.78 15.01 21.49
C ASN A 219 3.07 14.71 20.16
N ILE A 220 1.81 14.30 20.24
CA ILE A 220 1.01 13.85 19.09
C ILE A 220 0.88 14.95 18.04
N GLN A 221 0.47 16.15 18.45
CA GLN A 221 0.19 17.24 17.52
C GLN A 221 1.46 17.68 16.78
N ALA A 222 2.57 17.89 17.50
CA ALA A 222 3.82 18.33 16.86
C ALA A 222 4.31 17.30 15.82
N GLU A 223 4.37 16.02 16.21
CA GLU A 223 4.88 14.94 15.37
C GLU A 223 4.01 14.68 14.12
N LEU A 224 2.69 14.79 14.25
CA LEU A 224 1.79 14.57 13.12
C LEU A 224 1.73 15.80 12.21
N LEU A 225 1.74 17.02 12.76
CA LEU A 225 1.78 18.24 11.94
C LEU A 225 3.11 18.46 11.20
N GLU A 226 4.18 17.73 11.54
CA GLU A 226 5.40 17.63 10.73
C GLU A 226 5.22 16.75 9.48
N GLN A 227 4.29 15.80 9.51
CA GLN A 227 4.09 14.84 8.42
C GLN A 227 2.87 15.19 7.56
N PHE A 228 1.88 15.90 8.09
CA PHE A 228 0.60 16.16 7.44
C PHE A 228 0.30 17.65 7.34
N GLU A 229 -0.48 18.02 6.32
CA GLU A 229 -1.23 19.27 6.36
C GLU A 229 -2.40 19.16 7.36
N PRO A 230 -2.73 20.24 8.11
CA PRO A 230 -3.77 20.17 9.15
C PRO A 230 -5.13 19.66 8.65
N ASN A 231 -5.51 20.00 7.41
CA ASN A 231 -6.77 19.58 6.80
C ASN A 231 -6.82 18.09 6.41
N GLN A 232 -5.73 17.35 6.61
CA GLN A 232 -5.65 15.91 6.36
C GLN A 232 -5.81 15.07 7.64
N LEU A 233 -5.90 15.71 8.80
CA LEU A 233 -5.95 15.05 10.10
C LEU A 233 -7.21 15.44 10.88
N GLU A 234 -7.72 14.49 11.66
CA GLU A 234 -8.77 14.71 12.65
C GLU A 234 -8.28 15.65 13.77
N ALA A 235 -9.20 16.41 14.36
CA ALA A 235 -8.93 17.38 15.42
C ALA A 235 -8.22 16.76 16.63
N ARG A 236 -8.57 15.53 17.03
CA ARG A 236 -7.88 14.76 18.09
C ARG A 236 -6.38 14.53 17.85
N TYR A 237 -5.95 14.59 16.60
CA TYR A 237 -4.56 14.41 16.19
C TYR A 237 -3.87 15.75 15.90
N GLY A 238 -4.54 16.87 16.20
CA GLY A 238 -4.05 18.22 16.00
C GLY A 238 -4.37 18.82 14.63
N GLY A 239 -5.21 18.15 13.82
CA GLY A 239 -5.67 18.65 12.53
C GLY A 239 -6.91 19.53 12.61
N THR A 240 -7.56 19.74 11.46
CA THR A 240 -8.76 20.58 11.33
C THR A 240 -9.99 19.83 10.85
N GLN A 241 -9.87 18.55 10.49
CA GLN A 241 -11.04 17.72 10.17
C GLN A 241 -11.80 17.35 11.44
N PRO A 242 -13.14 17.21 11.38
CA PRO A 242 -13.89 16.73 12.52
C PRO A 242 -13.49 15.31 12.88
N ASP A 243 -13.47 15.03 14.17
CA ASP A 243 -13.34 13.68 14.69
C ASP A 243 -14.49 12.79 14.22
N LEU A 244 -14.16 11.64 13.64
CA LEU A 244 -15.17 10.72 13.11
C LEU A 244 -15.75 9.83 14.22
N SER A 245 -17.08 9.72 14.21
CA SER A 245 -17.78 8.65 14.93
C SER A 245 -17.55 7.31 14.24
N PRO A 246 -17.63 6.16 14.95
CA PRO A 246 -17.52 4.83 14.35
C PRO A 246 -18.35 4.63 13.07
N ALA A 247 -19.62 5.03 13.08
CA ALA A 247 -20.51 4.85 11.93
C ALA A 247 -20.13 5.75 10.73
N SER A 248 -19.32 6.79 10.96
CA SER A 248 -18.88 7.76 9.95
C SER A 248 -17.50 7.44 9.36
N THR A 249 -16.79 6.41 9.85
CA THR A 249 -15.47 6.03 9.32
C THR A 249 -15.54 5.32 7.98
N TYR A 250 -16.73 4.87 7.56
CA TYR A 250 -17.00 4.30 6.25
C TYR A 250 -18.23 4.96 5.61
N PRO A 251 -18.19 5.43 4.35
CA PRO A 251 -17.07 5.31 3.39
C PRO A 251 -15.82 6.09 3.83
N PHE A 252 -14.66 5.69 3.30
CA PHE A 252 -13.37 6.28 3.67
C PHE A 252 -13.22 7.73 3.20
N HIS A 253 -12.44 8.52 3.94
CA HIS A 253 -12.32 9.97 3.71
C HIS A 253 -10.93 10.35 3.20
N PHE A 254 -10.89 11.11 2.11
CA PHE A 254 -9.66 11.71 1.57
C PHE A 254 -9.94 13.18 1.21
N PHE A 255 -8.97 14.04 1.44
CA PHE A 255 -9.15 15.49 1.30
C PHE A 255 -8.14 16.05 0.28
N PRO A 256 -8.51 17.07 -0.51
CA PRO A 256 -7.57 17.77 -1.37
C PRO A 256 -6.53 18.55 -0.52
N GLY A 257 -5.46 19.02 -1.15
CA GLY A 257 -4.50 19.88 -0.45
C GLY A 257 -3.53 19.12 0.45
N ALA A 258 -3.15 17.89 0.11
CA ALA A 258 -2.29 17.07 0.99
C ALA A 258 -0.82 17.52 1.00
N SER A 259 -0.38 18.33 0.02
CA SER A 259 1.00 18.83 -0.07
C SER A 259 1.04 20.35 0.15
N PRO A 260 2.14 20.89 0.71
CA PRO A 260 2.29 22.34 0.90
C PRO A 260 2.09 23.10 -0.41
N GLY A 261 1.28 24.15 -0.38
CA GLY A 261 0.99 25.00 -1.54
C GLY A 261 0.07 24.38 -2.59
N SER A 262 -0.44 23.16 -2.40
CA SER A 262 -1.51 22.62 -3.26
C SER A 262 -2.84 23.30 -2.92
N ALA A 263 -3.48 23.90 -3.93
CA ALA A 263 -4.78 24.53 -3.74
C ALA A 263 -5.82 23.48 -3.32
N ALA A 264 -6.68 23.84 -2.36
CA ALA A 264 -7.85 23.05 -1.99
C ALA A 264 -8.96 23.20 -3.04
N GLU A 265 -8.64 23.06 -4.33
CA GLU A 265 -9.65 23.06 -5.37
C GLU A 265 -10.50 21.81 -5.22
N ARG A 266 -11.79 22.02 -4.95
CA ARG A 266 -12.76 20.93 -4.96
C ARG A 266 -12.91 20.46 -6.40
N GLN A 267 -12.37 19.29 -6.69
CA GLN A 267 -12.73 18.56 -7.90
C GLN A 267 -14.24 18.28 -7.87
N GLN A 268 -14.97 18.82 -8.86
CA GLN A 268 -16.43 18.67 -8.94
C GLN A 268 -16.85 17.24 -9.30
N ALA A 269 -15.96 16.45 -9.91
CA ALA A 269 -16.23 15.08 -10.36
C ALA A 269 -15.13 14.10 -9.92
N SER A 270 -15.53 12.86 -9.64
CA SER A 270 -14.60 11.78 -9.31
C SER A 270 -13.76 11.37 -10.52
N LEU A 271 -12.44 11.46 -10.42
CA LEU A 271 -11.53 10.95 -11.46
C LEU A 271 -11.57 9.43 -11.60
N HIS A 272 -12.17 8.70 -10.65
CA HIS A 272 -12.31 7.25 -10.78
C HIS A 272 -13.19 6.86 -11.97
N GLY A 273 -14.12 7.72 -12.40
CA GLY A 273 -14.97 7.49 -13.58
C GLY A 273 -14.22 7.51 -14.91
N VAL A 274 -13.00 8.07 -14.95
CA VAL A 274 -12.15 8.17 -16.13
C VAL A 274 -10.84 7.36 -15.97
N THR A 275 -10.81 6.45 -15.00
CA THR A 275 -9.68 5.52 -14.80
C THR A 275 -10.17 4.10 -14.91
N ASN A 276 -9.26 3.18 -15.25
CA ASN A 276 -9.56 1.76 -15.36
C ASN A 276 -8.57 0.92 -14.54
N ARG A 277 -8.78 -0.39 -14.51
CA ARG A 277 -7.92 -1.31 -13.77
C ARG A 277 -6.44 -1.23 -14.20
N PRO A 278 -6.09 -1.23 -15.50
CA PRO A 278 -4.71 -1.05 -15.94
C PRO A 278 -4.03 0.22 -15.38
N PHE A 279 -4.75 1.33 -15.28
CA PHE A 279 -4.22 2.57 -14.68
C PHE A 279 -3.82 2.37 -13.21
N HIS A 280 -4.66 1.69 -12.42
CA HIS A 280 -4.42 1.49 -10.98
C HIS A 280 -3.39 0.40 -10.68
N GLU A 281 -3.20 -0.57 -11.57
CA GLU A 281 -2.21 -1.64 -11.39
C GLU A 281 -0.78 -1.21 -11.74
N GLY A 282 -0.62 -0.33 -12.73
CA GLY A 282 0.69 0.07 -13.25
C GLY A 282 1.47 -1.09 -13.88
N ARG A 283 2.77 -0.85 -14.12
CA ARG A 283 3.68 -1.83 -14.74
C ARG A 283 5.05 -1.80 -14.06
N LEU A 284 5.63 -2.98 -13.84
CA LEU A 284 7.05 -3.09 -13.53
C LEU A 284 7.83 -2.94 -14.83
N TRP A 285 8.80 -2.02 -14.89
CA TRP A 285 9.63 -1.80 -16.08
C TRP A 285 10.77 -2.81 -16.13
N ASP A 286 10.39 -4.08 -16.23
CA ASP A 286 11.32 -5.19 -16.30
C ASP A 286 11.99 -5.22 -17.68
N THR A 287 13.31 -5.04 -17.69
CA THR A 287 14.14 -5.11 -18.89
C THR A 287 15.10 -6.30 -18.89
N SER A 288 14.89 -7.26 -17.97
CA SER A 288 15.78 -8.41 -17.80
C SER A 288 15.67 -9.40 -18.94
N LEU A 289 14.53 -9.45 -19.63
CA LEU A 289 14.25 -10.32 -20.78
C LEU A 289 13.55 -9.55 -21.90
N PRO A 290 13.85 -9.80 -23.18
CA PRO A 290 13.24 -9.08 -24.31
C PRO A 290 11.71 -9.16 -24.34
N HIS A 291 11.12 -10.31 -24.00
CA HIS A 291 9.66 -10.45 -23.98
C HIS A 291 9.03 -9.66 -22.83
N ALA A 292 9.65 -9.67 -21.63
CA ALA A 292 9.17 -8.92 -20.48
C ALA A 292 9.12 -7.41 -20.77
N SER A 293 10.16 -6.86 -21.44
CA SER A 293 10.19 -5.47 -21.89
C SER A 293 9.01 -5.11 -22.79
N ARG A 294 8.71 -5.97 -23.77
CA ARG A 294 7.66 -5.73 -24.76
C ARG A 294 6.26 -5.65 -24.13
N LEU A 295 6.01 -6.40 -23.04
CA LEU A 295 4.70 -6.43 -22.38
C LEU A 295 4.27 -5.09 -21.77
N TRP A 296 5.23 -4.22 -21.42
CA TRP A 296 4.91 -2.94 -20.80
C TRP A 296 5.27 -1.73 -21.68
N MET A 297 6.30 -1.80 -22.53
CA MET A 297 6.81 -0.63 -23.26
C MET A 297 5.72 0.09 -24.07
N ASP A 298 4.98 -0.66 -24.89
CA ASP A 298 3.90 -0.12 -25.73
C ASP A 298 2.80 0.57 -24.90
N ILE A 299 2.33 -0.10 -23.85
CA ILE A 299 1.32 0.41 -22.93
C ILE A 299 1.78 1.71 -22.25
N MET A 300 3.07 1.81 -21.94
CA MET A 300 3.60 2.92 -21.14
C MET A 300 3.82 4.20 -21.95
N GLN A 301 3.92 4.12 -23.29
CA GLN A 301 4.05 5.31 -24.16
C GLN A 301 2.86 6.27 -24.02
N HIS A 302 1.66 5.72 -23.80
CA HIS A 302 0.42 6.50 -23.67
C HIS A 302 -0.04 6.65 -22.21
N SER A 303 0.80 6.34 -21.23
CA SER A 303 0.41 6.31 -19.81
C SER A 303 0.64 7.65 -19.10
N SER A 304 -0.09 7.89 -18.01
CA SER A 304 0.17 9.03 -17.12
C SER A 304 1.47 8.85 -16.34
N LEU A 305 2.56 9.39 -16.87
CA LEU A 305 3.91 9.27 -16.29
C LEU A 305 4.37 10.53 -15.55
N ALA A 306 5.16 10.33 -14.50
CA ALA A 306 5.88 11.43 -13.87
C ALA A 306 7.00 11.94 -14.80
N PRO A 307 7.45 13.21 -14.68
CA PRO A 307 8.47 13.77 -15.56
C PRO A 307 9.73 12.91 -15.73
N ALA A 308 10.30 12.42 -14.64
CA ALA A 308 11.49 11.56 -14.67
C ALA A 308 11.23 10.21 -15.37
N ALA A 309 10.03 9.64 -15.22
CA ALA A 309 9.67 8.39 -15.87
C ALA A 309 9.46 8.59 -17.38
N ALA A 310 8.74 9.65 -17.79
CA ALA A 310 8.54 9.96 -19.20
C ALA A 310 9.89 10.19 -19.91
N GLN A 311 10.80 10.95 -19.30
CA GLN A 311 12.16 11.16 -19.82
C GLN A 311 12.93 9.84 -19.96
N ALA A 312 12.87 8.97 -18.95
CA ALA A 312 13.53 7.67 -19.01
C ALA A 312 12.94 6.78 -20.12
N LEU A 313 11.62 6.82 -20.33
CA LEU A 313 10.97 6.06 -21.40
C LEU A 313 11.37 6.56 -22.77
N SER A 314 11.43 7.87 -22.99
CA SER A 314 11.92 8.45 -24.25
C SER A 314 13.34 7.97 -24.57
N ALA A 315 14.22 7.95 -23.56
CA ALA A 315 15.59 7.46 -23.73
C ALA A 315 15.67 5.97 -24.08
N MET A 316 14.77 5.14 -23.54
CA MET A 316 14.69 3.72 -23.86
C MET A 316 14.05 3.46 -25.24
N ASN A 317 13.16 4.33 -25.71
CA ASN A 317 12.45 4.19 -26.97
C ASN A 317 13.14 4.94 -28.12
N GLY A 318 14.47 4.82 -28.22
CA GLY A 318 15.24 5.42 -29.33
C GLY A 318 15.22 6.95 -29.40
N GLY A 319 14.78 7.64 -28.34
CA GLY A 319 14.67 9.09 -28.28
C GLY A 319 13.27 9.64 -28.60
N ASP A 320 12.31 8.79 -28.96
CA ASP A 320 10.94 9.24 -29.24
C ASP A 320 10.31 9.89 -27.99
N PRO A 321 9.83 11.14 -28.08
CA PRO A 321 9.42 11.90 -26.91
C PRO A 321 8.12 11.36 -26.32
N VAL A 322 8.19 10.93 -25.05
CA VAL A 322 7.02 10.63 -24.22
C VAL A 322 6.64 11.85 -23.39
N GLU A 323 5.38 12.26 -23.47
CA GLU A 323 4.90 13.44 -22.73
C GLU A 323 4.65 13.12 -21.25
N PRO A 324 5.16 13.94 -20.31
CA PRO A 324 4.90 13.76 -18.90
C PRO A 324 3.53 14.32 -18.49
N CYS A 325 2.84 13.61 -17.59
CA CYS A 325 1.61 14.08 -16.98
C CYS A 325 1.92 14.95 -15.75
N ARG A 326 1.75 16.26 -15.88
CA ARG A 326 2.07 17.27 -14.84
C ARG A 326 0.86 17.79 -14.08
N ASP A 327 -0.30 17.77 -14.72
CA ASP A 327 -1.54 18.29 -14.16
C ASP A 327 -2.75 17.46 -14.62
N VAL A 328 -3.92 17.80 -14.06
CA VAL A 328 -5.18 17.11 -14.37
C VAL A 328 -5.63 17.33 -15.82
N THR A 329 -5.29 18.46 -16.44
CA THR A 329 -5.66 18.77 -17.82
C THR A 329 -4.93 17.83 -18.78
N THR A 330 -3.62 17.68 -18.62
CA THR A 330 -2.82 16.70 -19.38
C THR A 330 -3.32 15.28 -19.12
N PHE A 331 -3.62 14.94 -17.86
CA PHE A 331 -4.17 13.62 -17.52
C PHE A 331 -5.46 13.31 -18.29
N LEU A 332 -6.44 14.22 -18.26
CA LEU A 332 -7.73 14.03 -18.92
C LEU A 332 -7.58 13.93 -20.45
N ARG A 333 -6.62 14.66 -21.04
CA ARG A 333 -6.32 14.53 -22.47
C ARG A 333 -5.76 13.14 -22.81
N LEU A 334 -4.76 12.67 -22.06
CA LEU A 334 -4.15 11.34 -22.26
C LEU A 334 -5.17 10.20 -22.11
N VAL A 335 -6.13 10.34 -21.19
CA VAL A 335 -7.20 9.35 -21.03
C VAL A 335 -8.15 9.35 -22.24
N LYS A 336 -8.59 10.52 -22.71
CA LYS A 336 -9.50 10.63 -23.86
C LYS A 336 -8.88 10.09 -25.16
N GLU A 337 -7.61 10.38 -25.40
CA GLU A 337 -6.89 9.89 -26.58
C GLU A 337 -6.83 8.35 -26.62
N ARG A 338 -6.78 7.67 -25.46
CA ARG A 338 -6.84 6.21 -25.39
C ARG A 338 -8.20 5.61 -25.72
N GLU A 339 -9.30 6.33 -25.46
CA GLU A 339 -10.64 5.84 -25.80
C GLU A 339 -10.93 5.94 -27.30
N SER A 340 -10.14 6.73 -28.04
CA SER A 340 -10.26 6.89 -29.49
C SER A 340 -9.40 5.94 -30.33
N VAL A 341 -8.60 5.08 -29.70
CA VAL A 341 -7.71 4.09 -30.35
C VAL A 341 -8.27 2.68 -30.13
#